data_AF-A0A2V7LCF8-F1
#
_entry.id   AF-A0A2V7LCF8-F1
#
_cell.length_a   1.000
_cell.length_b   1.000
_cell.length_c   1.000
_cell.angle_alpha   90.00
_cell.angle_beta   90.00
_cell.angle_gamma   90.00
#
_symmetry.space_group_name_H-M   'P 1'
#
loop_
_entity.id
_entity.type
_entity.pdbx_description
1 polymer ?
#
loop_
_entity_poly.entity_id
_entity_poly.type
_entity_poly.pdbx_seq_one_letter_code
_entity_poly.pdbx_strand_id
1 'polypeptide(L)'
;MPFPTDTAAPFGRRYFAFLALAERHPDGAWPLFERYLVTPGAHHAFVAAAVEAARYYPGHSDVLVRLFDRIRRDQLLRRFLAPKILESLYVLSEASSLPLFEELLVTGHTDPDVDRCEVTRALVAVRRLTGRVAESSKFAERDAATVRRTLDDAERRFEDTRDRIVPVVVI
;
A
#
# COMPACT_ATOMS: atom_id res chain seq x y z
N MET A 1 6.72 25.17 -10.94
CA MET A 1 8.00 25.18 -10.20
C MET A 1 8.83 24.00 -10.66
N PRO A 2 10.13 24.15 -10.96
CA PRO A 2 10.96 23.01 -11.34
C PRO A 2 11.23 22.14 -10.11
N PHE A 3 10.99 20.84 -10.22
CA PHE A 3 11.25 19.87 -9.15
C PHE A 3 12.74 19.86 -8.79
N PRO A 4 13.12 19.69 -7.51
CA PRO A 4 14.52 19.63 -7.12
C PRO A 4 15.11 18.28 -7.54
N THR A 5 15.58 18.19 -8.78
CA THR A 5 16.45 17.12 -9.29
C THR A 5 17.92 17.41 -8.98
N ASP A 6 18.22 17.91 -7.77
CA ASP A 6 19.60 17.94 -7.31
C ASP A 6 20.00 16.52 -6.90
N THR A 7 20.36 15.71 -7.89
CA THR A 7 20.87 14.35 -7.70
C THR A 7 22.25 14.32 -7.03
N ALA A 8 22.93 15.46 -6.92
CA ALA A 8 24.24 15.60 -6.27
C ALA A 8 24.13 15.82 -4.75
N ALA A 9 22.94 16.15 -4.22
CA ALA A 9 22.73 16.30 -2.79
C ALA A 9 22.90 14.97 -2.02
N PRO A 10 23.37 15.01 -0.74
CA PRO A 10 23.46 13.84 0.12
C PRO A 10 22.13 13.08 0.22
N PHE A 11 22.20 11.74 0.33
CA PHE A 11 21.02 10.85 0.33
C PHE A 11 19.92 11.30 1.30
N GLY A 12 20.27 11.55 2.57
CA GLY A 12 19.30 11.97 3.59
C GLY A 12 18.57 13.26 3.21
N ARG A 13 19.29 14.26 2.68
CA ARG A 13 18.67 15.52 2.24
C ARG A 13 17.69 15.31 1.09
N ARG A 14 18.06 14.46 0.11
CA ARG A 14 17.16 14.09 -0.99
C ARG A 14 15.93 13.35 -0.49
N TYR A 15 16.10 12.44 0.47
CA TYR A 15 15.00 11.67 1.04
C TYR A 15 14.02 12.57 1.81
N PHE A 16 14.49 13.44 2.69
CA PHE A 16 13.60 14.34 3.44
C PHE A 16 12.85 15.33 2.54
N ALA A 17 13.50 15.83 1.48
CA ALA A 17 12.83 16.69 0.50
C ALA A 17 11.72 15.92 -0.25
N PHE A 18 11.98 14.66 -0.60
CA PHE A 18 11.00 13.78 -1.24
C PHE A 18 9.82 13.43 -0.31
N LEU A 19 10.12 13.12 0.96
CA LEU A 19 9.10 12.86 1.99
C LEU A 19 8.22 14.09 2.21
N ALA A 20 8.80 15.28 2.35
CA ALA A 20 8.04 16.51 2.52
C ALA A 20 7.14 16.81 1.29
N LEU A 21 7.53 16.36 0.10
CA LEU A 21 6.67 16.44 -1.08
C LEU A 21 5.51 15.43 -1.01
N ALA A 22 5.78 14.20 -0.56
CA ALA A 22 4.75 13.17 -0.35
C ALA A 22 3.70 13.64 0.67
N GLU A 23 4.15 14.21 1.79
CA GLU A 23 3.27 14.73 2.86
C GLU A 23 2.39 15.90 2.40
N ARG A 24 2.90 16.78 1.53
CA ARG A 24 2.12 17.90 0.98
C ARG A 24 1.26 17.54 -0.23
N HIS A 25 1.59 16.44 -0.91
CA HIS A 25 0.87 15.90 -2.08
C HIS A 25 0.35 16.97 -3.07
N PRO A 26 1.21 17.88 -3.59
CA PRO A 26 0.75 18.95 -4.47
C PRO A 26 0.30 18.43 -5.83
N ASP A 27 -0.68 19.12 -6.42
CA ASP A 27 -1.17 18.81 -7.77
C ASP A 27 -0.02 18.74 -8.79
N GLY A 28 -0.03 17.68 -9.60
CA GLY A 28 0.98 17.47 -10.65
C GLY A 28 2.32 16.89 -10.19
N ALA A 29 2.48 16.52 -8.91
CA ALA A 29 3.69 15.81 -8.46
C ALA A 29 3.70 14.31 -8.79
N TRP A 30 2.57 13.73 -9.23
CA TRP A 30 2.45 12.32 -9.60
C TRP A 30 3.60 11.78 -10.49
N PRO A 31 3.99 12.44 -11.59
CA PRO A 31 5.03 11.91 -12.49
C PRO A 31 6.39 11.69 -11.81
N LEU A 32 6.67 12.41 -10.72
CA LEU A 32 7.86 12.18 -9.91
C LEU A 32 7.73 10.88 -9.11
N PHE A 33 6.62 10.69 -8.40
CA PHE A 33 6.38 9.47 -7.60
C PHE A 33 6.34 8.23 -8.49
N GLU A 34 5.60 8.29 -9.60
CA GLU A 34 5.49 7.22 -10.57
C GLU A 34 6.87 6.74 -11.04
N ARG A 35 7.80 7.66 -11.32
CA ARG A 35 9.17 7.33 -11.73
C ARG A 35 9.85 6.40 -10.73
N TYR A 36 9.70 6.64 -9.43
CA TYR A 36 10.28 5.78 -8.40
C TYR A 36 9.58 4.42 -8.29
N LEU A 37 8.27 4.36 -8.54
CA LEU A 37 7.50 3.11 -8.52
C LEU A 37 7.83 2.20 -9.72
N VAL A 38 7.98 2.78 -10.91
CA VAL A 38 8.21 2.00 -12.13
C VAL A 38 9.67 1.61 -12.33
N THR A 39 10.64 2.38 -11.80
CA THR A 39 12.08 2.13 -11.97
C THR A 39 12.55 0.92 -11.16
N PRO A 40 13.03 -0.16 -11.81
CA PRO A 40 13.65 -1.28 -11.09
C PRO A 40 14.89 -0.82 -10.32
N GLY A 41 15.07 -1.33 -9.09
CA GLY A 41 16.23 -0.98 -8.26
C GLY A 41 16.19 0.43 -7.66
N ALA A 42 15.08 1.18 -7.80
CA ALA A 42 14.89 2.40 -7.03
C ALA A 42 15.01 2.12 -5.53
N HIS A 43 15.63 3.04 -4.80
CA HIS A 43 15.89 2.84 -3.38
C HIS A 43 14.57 2.68 -2.60
N HIS A 44 14.43 1.58 -1.86
CA HIS A 44 13.19 1.16 -1.20
C HIS A 44 12.58 2.24 -0.29
N ALA A 45 13.39 3.08 0.36
CA ALA A 45 12.89 4.22 1.14
C ALA A 45 12.09 5.24 0.29
N PHE A 46 12.57 5.57 -0.92
CA PHE A 46 11.85 6.46 -1.84
C PHE A 46 10.62 5.76 -2.43
N VAL A 47 10.74 4.46 -2.74
CA VAL A 47 9.60 3.65 -3.19
C VAL A 47 8.49 3.64 -2.14
N ALA A 48 8.83 3.43 -0.86
CA ALA A 48 7.86 3.44 0.24
C ALA A 48 7.12 4.79 0.35
N ALA A 49 7.85 5.91 0.31
CA ALA A 49 7.25 7.24 0.33
C ALA A 49 6.38 7.50 -0.92
N ALA A 50 6.81 7.05 -2.10
CA ALA A 50 6.05 7.17 -3.33
C ALA A 50 4.76 6.34 -3.31
N VAL A 51 4.81 5.13 -2.73
CA VAL A 51 3.64 4.26 -2.55
C VAL A 51 2.62 4.96 -1.68
N GLU A 52 3.03 5.48 -0.52
CA GLU A 52 2.10 6.17 0.39
C GLU A 52 1.57 7.47 -0.19
N ALA A 53 2.37 8.20 -0.97
CA ALA A 53 1.91 9.37 -1.71
C ALA A 53 0.85 9.00 -2.76
N ALA A 54 0.93 7.82 -3.37
CA ALA A 54 0.08 7.43 -4.49
C ALA A 54 -1.41 7.45 -4.16
N ARG A 55 -1.80 7.23 -2.91
CA ARG A 55 -3.22 7.26 -2.50
C ARG A 55 -3.88 8.65 -2.60
N TYR A 56 -3.10 9.72 -2.76
CA TYR A 56 -3.59 11.07 -3.00
C TYR A 56 -3.71 11.41 -4.50
N TYR A 57 -3.33 10.49 -5.40
CA TYR A 57 -3.40 10.66 -6.85
C TYR A 57 -4.27 9.56 -7.48
N PRO A 58 -5.59 9.77 -7.60
CA PRO A 58 -6.50 8.77 -8.16
C PRO A 58 -6.23 8.51 -9.65
N GLY A 59 -6.59 7.32 -10.11
CA GLY A 59 -6.41 6.84 -11.48
C GLY A 59 -5.13 6.04 -11.71
N HIS A 60 -4.43 5.63 -10.64
CA HIS A 60 -3.08 5.04 -10.73
C HIS A 60 -2.88 3.76 -9.90
N SER A 61 -3.96 3.09 -9.46
CA SER A 61 -3.85 1.83 -8.72
C SER A 61 -3.13 0.72 -9.50
N ASP A 62 -3.20 0.73 -10.83
CA ASP A 62 -2.53 -0.23 -11.71
C ASP A 62 -0.99 -0.20 -11.56
N VAL A 63 -0.41 0.97 -11.29
CA VAL A 63 1.03 1.13 -11.00
C VAL A 63 1.41 0.40 -9.72
N LEU A 64 0.58 0.52 -8.68
CA LEU A 64 0.79 -0.15 -7.39
C LEU A 64 0.60 -1.66 -7.48
N VAL A 65 -0.39 -2.13 -8.25
CA VAL A 65 -0.58 -3.56 -8.54
C VAL A 65 0.66 -4.14 -9.23
N ARG A 66 1.15 -3.49 -10.30
CA ARG A 66 2.38 -3.91 -10.99
C ARG A 66 3.61 -3.90 -10.07
N LEU A 67 3.70 -2.93 -9.17
CA LEU A 67 4.79 -2.90 -8.18
C LEU A 67 4.70 -4.10 -7.24
N PHE A 68 3.50 -4.43 -6.73
CA PHE A 68 3.29 -5.60 -5.89
C PHE A 68 3.74 -6.89 -6.58
N ASP A 69 3.31 -7.08 -7.84
CA ASP A 69 3.68 -8.26 -8.64
C ASP A 69 5.18 -8.41 -8.84
N ARG A 70 5.89 -7.28 -8.99
CA ARG A 70 7.35 -7.27 -9.13
C ARG A 70 8.05 -7.72 -7.85
N ILE A 71 7.56 -7.28 -6.69
CA ILE A 71 8.23 -7.54 -5.40
C ILE A 71 7.76 -8.82 -4.72
N ARG A 72 6.62 -9.42 -5.12
CA ARG A 72 5.95 -10.47 -4.33
C ARG A 72 6.78 -11.74 -4.07
N ARG A 73 7.84 -11.97 -4.84
CA ARG A 73 8.79 -13.09 -4.67
C ARG A 73 9.99 -12.76 -3.79
N ASP A 74 10.26 -11.48 -3.55
CA ASP A 74 11.29 -11.03 -2.62
C ASP A 74 10.66 -10.86 -1.23
N GLN A 75 10.99 -11.74 -0.30
CA GLN A 75 10.39 -11.73 1.03
C GLN A 75 10.71 -10.47 1.84
N LEU A 76 11.91 -9.88 1.67
CA LEU A 76 12.31 -8.69 2.39
C LEU A 76 11.56 -7.47 1.86
N LEU A 77 11.54 -7.29 0.54
CA LEU A 77 10.79 -6.20 -0.09
C LEU A 77 9.29 -6.34 0.15
N ARG A 78 8.74 -7.55 0.04
CA ARG A 78 7.32 -7.79 0.31
C ARG A 78 6.97 -7.46 1.76
N ARG A 79 7.75 -7.93 2.74
CA ARG A 79 7.50 -7.60 4.16
C ARG A 79 7.54 -6.10 4.43
N PHE A 80 8.38 -5.36 3.72
CA PHE A 80 8.54 -3.92 3.90
C PHE A 80 7.50 -3.08 3.14
N LEU A 81 7.24 -3.38 1.87
CA LEU A 81 6.41 -2.57 0.98
C LEU A 81 4.96 -3.04 0.89
N ALA A 82 4.67 -4.34 1.06
CA ALA A 82 3.31 -4.86 0.88
C ALA A 82 2.28 -4.16 1.77
N PRO A 83 2.52 -3.93 3.08
CA PRO A 83 1.54 -3.23 3.91
C PRO A 83 1.18 -1.84 3.36
N LYS A 84 2.20 -1.08 2.93
CA LYS A 84 2.05 0.28 2.38
C LYS A 84 1.33 0.28 1.03
N ILE A 85 1.66 -0.69 0.17
CA ILE A 85 1.02 -0.85 -1.16
C ILE A 85 -0.46 -1.19 -0.98
N LEU A 86 -0.76 -2.18 -0.15
CA LEU A 86 -2.13 -2.64 0.07
C LEU A 86 -2.97 -1.57 0.79
N GLU A 87 -2.40 -0.82 1.72
CA GLU A 87 -3.07 0.33 2.33
C GLU A 87 -3.37 1.43 1.30
N SER A 88 -2.42 1.76 0.44
CA SER A 88 -2.64 2.78 -0.59
C SER A 88 -3.70 2.35 -1.62
N LEU A 89 -3.69 1.08 -2.02
CA LEU A 89 -4.72 0.49 -2.89
C LEU A 89 -6.10 0.47 -2.21
N TYR A 90 -6.15 0.16 -0.91
CA TYR A 90 -7.38 0.21 -0.13
C TYR A 90 -7.98 1.62 -0.09
N VAL A 91 -7.15 2.64 0.13
CA VAL A 91 -7.58 4.05 0.14
C VAL A 91 -8.07 4.51 -1.23
N LEU A 92 -7.33 4.18 -2.29
CA LEU A 92 -7.74 4.49 -3.67
C LEU A 92 -9.09 3.85 -4.01
N SER A 93 -9.33 2.62 -3.51
CA SER A 93 -10.61 1.93 -3.66
C SER A 93 -11.06 1.80 -5.13
N GLU A 94 -10.10 1.60 -6.03
CA GLU A 94 -10.34 1.48 -7.47
C GLU A 94 -10.58 0.03 -7.88
N ALA A 95 -11.55 -0.20 -8.77
CA ALA A 95 -11.94 -1.55 -9.22
C ALA A 95 -10.79 -2.35 -9.87
N SER A 96 -9.81 -1.67 -10.47
CA SER A 96 -8.58 -2.28 -11.03
C SER A 96 -7.73 -3.03 -10.00
N SER A 97 -7.87 -2.73 -8.71
CA SER A 97 -7.17 -3.42 -7.62
C SER A 97 -7.87 -4.69 -7.14
N LEU A 98 -9.15 -4.89 -7.50
CA LEU A 98 -9.96 -6.01 -7.02
C LEU A 98 -9.33 -7.38 -7.35
N PRO A 99 -8.83 -7.66 -8.57
CA PRO A 99 -8.25 -8.96 -8.89
C PRO A 99 -7.06 -9.32 -8.00
N LEU A 100 -6.23 -8.33 -7.63
CA LEU A 100 -5.11 -8.55 -6.70
C LEU A 100 -5.63 -8.93 -5.32
N PHE A 101 -6.63 -8.22 -4.79
CA PHE A 101 -7.18 -8.55 -3.47
C PHE A 101 -7.83 -9.93 -3.46
N GLU A 102 -8.57 -10.31 -4.51
CA GLU A 102 -9.15 -11.65 -4.62
C GLU A 102 -8.06 -12.74 -4.69
N GLU A 103 -6.96 -12.51 -5.41
CA GLU A 103 -5.81 -13.42 -5.42
C GLU A 103 -5.20 -13.58 -4.02
N LEU A 104 -5.09 -12.49 -3.25
CA LEU A 104 -4.53 -12.50 -1.90
C LEU A 104 -5.40 -13.24 -0.88
N LEU A 105 -6.70 -13.42 -1.13
CA LEU A 105 -7.55 -14.27 -0.28
C LEU A 105 -7.09 -15.74 -0.27
N VAL A 106 -6.39 -16.16 -1.34
CA VAL A 106 -5.84 -17.51 -1.51
C VAL A 106 -4.34 -17.52 -1.25
N THR A 107 -3.60 -16.55 -1.79
CA THR A 107 -2.13 -16.56 -1.81
C THR A 107 -1.49 -15.69 -0.73
N GLY A 108 -2.23 -14.75 -0.14
CA GLY A 108 -1.70 -13.72 0.74
C GLY A 108 -1.16 -14.25 2.07
N HIS A 109 -0.15 -13.60 2.63
CA HIS A 109 0.40 -13.99 3.92
C HIS A 109 -0.57 -13.70 5.08
N THR A 110 -0.65 -14.64 6.00
CA THR A 110 -1.33 -14.47 7.29
C THR A 110 -0.32 -14.05 8.35
N ASP A 111 -0.65 -13.07 9.16
CA ASP A 111 0.18 -12.60 10.28
C ASP A 111 -0.73 -12.38 11.51
N PRO A 112 -0.28 -12.70 12.74
CA PRO A 112 -1.00 -12.35 13.96
C PRO A 112 -1.25 -10.84 14.10
N ASP A 113 -0.35 -10.02 13.56
CA ASP A 113 -0.53 -8.58 13.44
C ASP A 113 -1.44 -8.27 12.24
N VAL A 114 -2.62 -7.72 12.53
CA VAL A 114 -3.64 -7.34 11.53
C VAL A 114 -3.07 -6.37 10.49
N ASP A 115 -2.14 -5.49 10.90
CA ASP A 115 -1.55 -4.51 9.99
C ASP A 115 -0.57 -5.15 9.00
N ARG A 116 -0.11 -6.37 9.27
CA ARG A 116 0.80 -7.13 8.40
C ARG A 116 0.11 -8.27 7.66
N CYS A 117 -1.10 -8.63 8.09
CA CYS A 117 -1.87 -9.71 7.49
C CYS A 117 -2.46 -9.26 6.13
N GLU A 118 -1.85 -9.75 5.03
CA GLU A 118 -2.31 -9.45 3.67
C GLU A 118 -3.72 -9.98 3.41
N VAL A 119 -4.06 -11.15 3.99
CA VAL A 119 -5.39 -11.76 3.82
C VAL A 119 -6.48 -10.93 4.50
N THR A 120 -6.23 -10.44 5.73
CA THR A 120 -7.19 -9.57 6.42
C THR A 120 -7.38 -8.26 5.67
N ARG A 121 -6.29 -7.64 5.18
CA ARG A 121 -6.37 -6.45 4.31
C ARG A 121 -7.17 -6.73 3.04
N ALA A 122 -6.94 -7.87 2.39
CA ALA A 122 -7.68 -8.26 1.21
C ALA A 122 -9.18 -8.47 1.47
N LEU A 123 -9.55 -9.12 2.59
CA LEU A 123 -10.95 -9.29 2.97
C LEU A 123 -11.66 -7.94 3.17
N VAL A 124 -11.02 -7.01 3.89
CA VAL A 124 -11.56 -5.66 4.11
C VAL A 124 -11.66 -4.88 2.79
N ALA A 125 -10.64 -4.94 1.94
CA ALA A 125 -10.64 -4.26 0.65
C ALA A 125 -11.70 -4.81 -0.32
N VAL A 126 -11.86 -6.13 -0.41
CA VAL A 126 -12.93 -6.74 -1.22
C VAL A 126 -14.30 -6.32 -0.71
N ARG A 127 -14.51 -6.33 0.61
CA ARG A 127 -15.76 -5.84 1.21
C ARG A 127 -16.05 -4.39 0.85
N ARG A 128 -15.05 -3.51 0.93
CA ARG A 128 -15.20 -2.09 0.54
C ARG A 128 -15.55 -1.93 -0.94
N LEU A 129 -14.87 -2.66 -1.83
CA LEU A 129 -15.05 -2.56 -3.28
C LEU A 129 -16.36 -3.16 -3.78
N THR A 130 -16.91 -4.17 -3.08
CA THR A 130 -18.00 -5.00 -3.61
C THR A 130 -19.24 -5.06 -2.70
N GLY A 131 -19.14 -4.57 -1.47
CA GLY A 131 -20.20 -4.67 -0.45
C GLY A 131 -20.41 -6.07 0.13
N ARG A 132 -19.63 -7.08 -0.28
CA ARG A 132 -19.75 -8.47 0.20
C ARG A 132 -18.53 -8.89 1.03
N VAL A 133 -18.76 -9.73 2.04
CA VAL A 133 -17.67 -10.43 2.73
C VAL A 133 -17.29 -11.65 1.89
N ALA A 134 -16.09 -11.66 1.32
CA ALA A 134 -15.60 -12.79 0.54
C ALA A 134 -15.17 -13.96 1.44
N GLU A 135 -15.21 -15.16 0.88
CA GLU A 135 -14.66 -16.36 1.52
C GLU A 135 -13.12 -16.34 1.40
N SER A 136 -12.43 -16.86 2.41
CA SER A 136 -10.98 -17.06 2.37
C SER A 136 -10.66 -18.51 2.73
N SER A 137 -9.83 -19.16 1.92
CA SER A 137 -9.37 -20.52 2.20
C SER A 137 -8.53 -20.64 3.47
N LYS A 138 -8.01 -19.51 3.99
CA LYS A 138 -7.18 -19.44 5.20
C LYS A 138 -7.98 -19.15 6.48
N PHE A 139 -9.21 -18.68 6.33
CA PHE A 139 -10.15 -18.46 7.41
C PHE A 139 -11.43 -19.26 7.11
N ALA A 140 -11.35 -20.59 7.18
CA ALA A 140 -12.53 -21.45 7.13
C ALA A 140 -13.54 -21.02 8.22
N GLU A 141 -14.84 -21.16 7.94
CA GLU A 141 -16.01 -20.70 8.74
C GLU A 141 -15.87 -20.89 10.27
N ARG A 142 -15.08 -20.03 10.91
CA ARG A 142 -14.99 -19.91 12.36
C ARG A 142 -15.94 -18.81 12.76
N ASP A 143 -17.18 -19.18 13.10
CA ASP A 143 -18.22 -18.28 13.59
C ASP A 143 -18.31 -16.95 12.80
N ALA A 144 -19.24 -16.91 11.84
CA ALA A 144 -19.48 -15.75 11.01
C ALA A 144 -19.62 -14.43 11.80
N ALA A 145 -20.10 -14.46 13.04
CA ALA A 145 -20.18 -13.27 13.89
C ALA A 145 -18.81 -12.80 14.40
N THR A 146 -17.91 -13.71 14.74
CA THR A 146 -16.56 -13.40 15.21
C THR A 146 -15.64 -12.94 14.07
N VAL A 147 -15.75 -13.54 12.87
CA VAL A 147 -15.05 -13.06 11.67
C VAL A 147 -15.52 -11.66 11.30
N ARG A 148 -16.83 -11.40 11.29
CA ARG A 148 -17.37 -10.06 11.01
C ARG A 148 -16.84 -9.01 11.97
N ARG A 149 -16.89 -9.28 13.28
CA ARG A 149 -16.34 -8.36 14.30
C ARG A 149 -14.85 -8.09 14.08
N THR A 150 -14.08 -9.12 13.77
CA THR A 150 -12.64 -8.97 13.49
C THR A 150 -12.40 -8.09 12.25
N LEU A 151 -13.21 -8.26 11.21
CA LEU A 151 -13.12 -7.43 10.01
C LEU A 151 -13.58 -5.99 10.26
N ASP A 152 -14.62 -5.78 11.06
CA ASP A 152 -15.06 -4.43 11.45
C ASP A 152 -13.97 -3.71 12.26
N ASP A 153 -13.32 -4.43 13.18
CA ASP A 153 -12.22 -3.89 13.97
C ASP A 153 -10.99 -3.56 13.11
N ALA A 154 -10.66 -4.42 12.15
CA ALA A 154 -9.59 -4.20 11.19
C ALA A 154 -9.88 -2.99 10.27
N GLU A 155 -11.10 -2.90 9.74
CA GLU A 155 -11.50 -1.77 8.89
C GLU A 155 -11.42 -0.45 9.66
N ARG A 156 -11.89 -0.39 10.91
CA ARG A 156 -11.75 0.81 11.74
C ARG A 156 -10.28 1.22 11.91
N ARG A 157 -9.38 0.28 12.15
CA ARG A 157 -7.93 0.57 12.26
C ARG A 157 -7.36 1.12 10.96
N PHE A 158 -7.71 0.53 9.83
CA PHE A 158 -7.23 0.99 8.52
C PHE A 158 -7.78 2.37 8.17
N GLU A 159 -9.02 2.68 8.54
CA GLU A 159 -9.56 4.04 8.40
C GLU A 159 -8.81 5.05 9.29
N ASP A 160 -8.48 4.69 10.52
CA ASP A 160 -7.77 5.58 11.46
C ASP A 160 -6.34 5.94 10.99
N THR A 161 -5.72 5.09 10.17
CA THR A 161 -4.36 5.29 9.65
C THR A 161 -4.30 5.81 8.23
N ARG A 162 -5.44 5.83 7.50
CA ARG A 162 -5.48 6.05 6.04
C ARG A 162 -4.78 7.33 5.56
N ASP A 163 -4.83 8.38 6.38
CA ASP A 163 -4.31 9.71 6.04
C ASP A 163 -2.86 9.93 6.52
N ARG A 164 -2.22 8.93 7.13
CA ARG A 164 -0.88 9.04 7.74
C ARG A 164 0.21 8.54 6.81
N ILE A 165 1.21 9.37 6.52
CA ILE A 165 2.45 8.92 5.88
C ILE A 165 3.41 8.46 6.99
N VAL A 166 3.89 7.22 6.91
CA VAL A 166 4.81 6.61 7.87
C VAL A 166 6.22 6.61 7.26
N PRO A 167 7.06 7.59 7.65
CA PRO A 167 8.40 7.70 7.10
C PRO A 167 9.27 6.49 7.43
N VAL A 168 10.20 6.21 6.53
CA VAL A 168 11.23 5.20 6.74
C VAL A 168 12.32 5.84 7.58
N VAL A 169 12.63 5.25 8.73
CA VAL A 169 13.78 5.68 9.53
C VAL A 169 15.05 5.30 8.78
N VAL A 170 15.69 6.29 8.17
CA VAL A 170 17.03 6.13 7.57
C VAL A 170 18.04 6.42 8.68
N ILE A 171 18.73 5.37 9.14
CA ILE A 171 19.84 5.46 10.11
C ILE A 171 21.15 5.62 9.34
#